data_AF-A0A8C0YFW0-F1
#
_entry.id   AF-A0A8C0YFW0-F1
#
_cell.length_a   1.000
_cell.length_b   1.000
_cell.length_c   1.000
_cell.angle_alpha   90.00
_cell.angle_beta   90.00
_cell.angle_gamma   90.00
#
_symmetry.space_group_name_H-M   'P 1'
#
loop_
_entity.id
_entity.type
_entity.pdbx_description
1 polymer ?
#
loop_
_entity_poly.entity_id
_entity_poly.type
_entity_poly.pdbx_seq_one_letter_code
_entity_poly.pdbx_strand_id
1 'polypeptide(L)'
;MGKSNRAKEKKQRRLEERAAMDAVCARVDAANKLEDPLSALPVFKKYDRNGLNLEIECKRVSALSPDTVEWAYELTRANMQTLYEQSEWGWKEREKREEMKDERAWYLLARDADSTPVAFSHFRFDVECGEEVLYCYEVQLESKVRRKGLGKFLIQILQLIANSTQMKKVMLTVFKHNHGAYQFFRDALQFEIDETSPSLSGCCGEDGSYEILSRRTKYGEASGHAHGGGHCGGCCH
;
A
#
# COMPACT_ATOMS: atom_id res chain seq x y z
N MET A 1 -29.97 18.63 -36.03
CA MET A 1 -29.05 17.47 -36.02
C MET A 1 -28.10 17.37 -34.81
N GLY A 2 -27.79 18.44 -34.05
CA GLY A 2 -26.77 18.38 -32.98
C GLY A 2 -27.11 17.66 -31.65
N LYS A 3 -28.40 17.49 -31.29
CA LYS A 3 -28.77 16.86 -30.00
C LYS A 3 -28.56 15.33 -29.98
N SER A 4 -28.65 14.66 -31.13
CA SER A 4 -28.49 13.19 -31.25
C SER A 4 -27.02 12.76 -31.13
N ASN A 5 -26.08 13.57 -31.65
CA ASN A 5 -24.65 13.26 -31.58
C ASN A 5 -24.10 13.38 -30.16
N ARG A 6 -24.47 14.45 -29.44
CA ARG A 6 -24.07 14.67 -28.03
C ARG A 6 -24.56 13.55 -27.10
N ALA A 7 -25.75 12.99 -27.35
CA ALA A 7 -26.28 11.87 -26.58
C ALA A 7 -25.53 10.56 -26.86
N LYS A 8 -25.15 10.31 -28.12
CA LYS A 8 -24.33 9.15 -28.51
C LYS A 8 -22.92 9.23 -27.92
N GLU A 9 -22.26 10.39 -28.01
CA GLU A 9 -20.94 10.64 -27.40
C GLU A 9 -20.97 10.45 -25.88
N LYS A 10 -22.00 10.99 -25.19
CA LYS A 10 -22.17 10.79 -23.74
C LYS A 10 -22.38 9.32 -23.38
N LYS A 11 -23.13 8.56 -24.18
CA LYS A 11 -23.33 7.12 -23.97
C LYS A 11 -22.04 6.34 -24.19
N GLN A 12 -21.29 6.66 -25.24
CA GLN A 12 -20.02 6.03 -25.56
C GLN A 12 -18.99 6.27 -24.44
N ARG A 13 -18.84 7.51 -23.98
CA ARG A 13 -17.94 7.84 -22.87
C ARG A 13 -18.26 7.06 -21.59
N ARG A 14 -19.55 6.92 -21.25
CA ARG A 14 -19.97 6.10 -20.09
C ARG A 14 -19.62 4.62 -20.25
N LEU A 15 -19.68 4.10 -21.48
CA LEU A 15 -19.30 2.72 -21.78
C LEU A 15 -17.79 2.53 -21.59
N GLU A 16 -16.99 3.48 -22.08
CA GLU A 16 -15.53 3.49 -21.94
C GLU A 16 -15.10 3.64 -20.47
N GLU A 17 -15.70 4.57 -19.72
CA GLU A 17 -15.48 4.75 -18.28
C GLU A 17 -15.78 3.45 -17.51
N ARG A 18 -16.89 2.77 -17.85
CA ARG A 18 -17.25 1.49 -17.23
C ARG A 18 -16.25 0.39 -17.60
N ALA A 19 -15.90 0.26 -18.87
CA ALA A 19 -14.95 -0.76 -19.33
C ALA A 19 -13.56 -0.54 -18.71
N ALA A 20 -13.13 0.72 -18.56
CA ALA A 20 -11.90 1.05 -17.87
C ALA A 20 -11.94 0.62 -16.40
N MET A 21 -13.03 0.90 -15.69
CA MET A 21 -13.22 0.46 -14.30
C MET A 21 -13.27 -1.06 -14.17
N ASP A 22 -13.96 -1.76 -15.07
CA ASP A 22 -14.01 -3.22 -15.10
C ASP A 22 -12.60 -3.81 -15.28
N ALA A 23 -11.74 -3.17 -16.10
CA ALA A 23 -10.35 -3.59 -16.28
C ALA A 23 -9.47 -3.32 -15.05
N VAL A 24 -9.73 -2.25 -14.30
CA VAL A 24 -9.07 -1.95 -13.02
C VAL A 24 -9.41 -3.04 -12.00
N CYS A 25 -10.71 -3.33 -11.80
CA CYS A 25 -11.18 -4.38 -10.91
C CYS A 25 -10.61 -5.76 -11.29
N ALA A 26 -10.58 -6.09 -12.59
CA ALA A 26 -10.05 -7.36 -13.06
C ALA A 26 -8.56 -7.56 -12.70
N ARG A 27 -7.74 -6.50 -12.71
CA ARG A 27 -6.33 -6.58 -12.30
C ARG A 27 -6.19 -6.81 -10.81
N VAL A 28 -6.95 -6.10 -9.99
CA VAL A 28 -6.97 -6.28 -8.53
C VAL A 28 -7.45 -7.69 -8.15
N ASP A 29 -8.51 -8.17 -8.80
CA ASP A 29 -9.03 -9.53 -8.61
C ASP A 29 -8.00 -10.59 -9.01
N ALA A 30 -7.30 -10.41 -10.13
CA ALA A 30 -6.25 -11.32 -10.57
C ALA A 30 -5.10 -11.38 -9.57
N ALA A 31 -4.65 -10.23 -9.06
CA ALA A 31 -3.61 -10.15 -8.02
C ALA A 31 -4.04 -10.84 -6.72
N ASN A 32 -5.31 -10.67 -6.33
CA ASN A 32 -5.87 -11.33 -5.15
C ASN A 32 -6.05 -12.85 -5.34
N LYS A 33 -6.16 -13.36 -6.56
CA LYS A 33 -6.24 -14.82 -6.82
C LYS A 33 -4.90 -15.53 -6.78
N LEU A 34 -3.79 -14.81 -6.66
CA LEU A 34 -2.46 -15.42 -6.50
C LEU A 34 -2.41 -16.22 -5.19
N GLU A 35 -1.66 -17.32 -5.22
CA GLU A 35 -1.33 -18.10 -4.02
C GLU A 35 -0.17 -17.46 -3.24
N ASP A 36 0.90 -17.06 -3.97
CA ASP A 36 2.07 -16.40 -3.43
C ASP A 36 2.55 -15.28 -4.38
N PRO A 37 2.28 -14.00 -4.07
CA PRO A 37 2.76 -12.86 -4.85
C PRO A 37 4.29 -12.75 -4.94
N LEU A 38 5.03 -13.37 -4.02
CA LEU A 38 6.49 -13.38 -3.97
C LEU A 38 7.11 -14.53 -4.78
N SER A 39 6.30 -15.46 -5.31
CA SER A 39 6.78 -16.63 -6.06
C SER A 39 7.63 -16.28 -7.28
N ALA A 40 7.30 -15.18 -7.97
CA ALA A 40 8.05 -14.67 -9.13
C ALA A 40 9.39 -14.00 -8.76
N LEU A 41 9.69 -13.85 -7.47
CA LEU A 41 10.83 -13.10 -6.94
C LEU A 41 11.65 -13.97 -5.95
N PRO A 42 12.09 -15.18 -6.32
CA PRO A 42 12.69 -16.14 -5.38
C PRO A 42 13.96 -15.61 -4.70
N VAL A 43 14.74 -14.77 -5.39
CA VAL A 43 15.96 -14.13 -4.83
C VAL A 43 15.63 -13.20 -3.66
N PHE A 44 14.40 -12.68 -3.60
CA PHE A 44 13.94 -11.79 -2.53
C PHE A 44 13.32 -12.52 -1.34
N LYS A 45 13.25 -13.86 -1.38
CA LYS A 45 12.82 -14.69 -0.25
C LYS A 45 13.88 -14.83 0.85
N LYS A 46 15.04 -14.18 0.70
CA LYS A 46 16.12 -14.16 1.69
C LYS A 46 16.70 -12.76 1.85
N TYR A 47 17.03 -12.39 3.08
CA TYR A 47 17.76 -11.18 3.42
C TYR A 47 19.01 -11.51 4.26
N ASP A 48 20.18 -11.43 3.64
CA ASP A 48 21.47 -11.77 4.27
C ASP A 48 22.45 -10.58 4.17
N ARG A 49 22.26 -9.58 5.03
CA ARG A 49 23.00 -8.30 5.02
C ARG A 49 23.06 -7.68 6.40
N ASN A 50 24.13 -6.94 6.68
CA ASN A 50 24.26 -6.10 7.88
C ASN A 50 24.02 -6.85 9.21
N GLY A 51 24.51 -8.09 9.28
CA GLY A 51 24.36 -8.95 10.47
C GLY A 51 22.96 -9.53 10.66
N LEU A 52 22.13 -9.56 9.61
CA LEU A 52 20.86 -10.27 9.57
C LEU A 52 20.93 -11.39 8.56
N ASN A 53 20.30 -12.52 8.88
CA ASN A 53 20.06 -13.64 7.97
C ASN A 53 18.61 -14.08 8.19
N LEU A 54 17.73 -13.65 7.29
CA LEU A 54 16.28 -13.77 7.44
C LEU A 54 15.66 -14.42 6.21
N GLU A 55 14.61 -15.20 6.44
CA GLU A 55 13.71 -15.69 5.41
C GLU A 55 12.53 -14.74 5.24
N ILE A 56 12.14 -14.50 3.99
CA ILE A 56 11.00 -13.66 3.65
C ILE A 56 9.90 -14.52 3.01
N GLU A 57 8.70 -14.42 3.57
CA GLU A 57 7.52 -15.11 3.05
C GLU A 57 6.37 -14.13 2.82
N CYS A 58 5.53 -14.41 1.83
CA CYS A 58 4.31 -13.66 1.57
C CYS A 58 3.10 -14.60 1.71
N LYS A 59 2.16 -14.26 2.58
CA LYS A 59 1.01 -15.11 2.91
C LYS A 59 -0.25 -14.26 3.12
N ARG A 60 -1.40 -14.86 2.82
CA ARG A 60 -2.70 -14.36 3.30
C ARG A 60 -2.77 -14.43 4.81
N VAL A 61 -3.52 -13.52 5.45
CA VAL A 61 -3.78 -13.61 6.89
C VAL A 61 -4.41 -14.94 7.30
N SER A 62 -5.26 -15.53 6.45
CA SER A 62 -5.91 -16.82 6.68
C SER A 62 -4.94 -18.00 6.71
N ALA A 63 -3.71 -17.83 6.20
CA ALA A 63 -2.64 -18.83 6.23
C ALA A 63 -1.63 -18.59 7.35
N LEU A 64 -1.82 -17.56 8.18
CA LEU A 64 -0.98 -17.29 9.35
C LEU A 64 -1.51 -17.97 10.60
N SER A 65 -0.61 -18.33 11.51
CA SER A 65 -1.03 -18.76 12.85
C SER A 65 -1.63 -17.58 13.62
N PRO A 66 -2.60 -17.82 14.52
CA PRO A 66 -3.14 -16.79 15.41
C PRO A 66 -2.04 -16.03 16.17
N ASP A 67 -1.01 -16.74 16.62
CA ASP A 67 0.14 -16.15 17.34
C ASP A 67 0.96 -15.19 16.46
N THR A 68 1.11 -15.47 15.16
CA THR A 68 1.80 -14.56 14.24
C THR A 68 0.99 -13.29 14.04
N VAL A 69 -0.34 -13.40 13.91
CA VAL A 69 -1.23 -12.25 13.75
C VAL A 69 -1.25 -11.41 15.04
N GLU A 70 -1.25 -12.05 16.20
CA GLU A 70 -1.18 -11.36 17.49
C GLU A 70 0.16 -10.66 17.69
N TRP A 71 1.28 -11.31 17.36
CA TRP A 71 2.61 -10.69 17.36
C TRP A 71 2.66 -9.46 16.45
N ALA A 72 2.09 -9.55 15.25
CA ALA A 72 2.05 -8.43 14.32
C ALA A 72 1.27 -7.25 14.90
N TYR A 73 0.11 -7.52 15.51
CA TYR A 73 -0.69 -6.49 16.19
C TYR A 73 0.07 -5.85 17.35
N GLU A 74 0.63 -6.64 18.26
CA GLU A 74 1.35 -6.11 19.43
C GLU A 74 2.58 -5.30 19.01
N LEU A 75 3.27 -5.71 17.94
CA LEU A 75 4.36 -4.93 17.36
C LEU A 75 3.87 -3.59 16.78
N THR A 76 2.75 -3.58 16.04
CA THR A 76 2.13 -2.33 15.57
C THR A 76 1.74 -1.44 16.74
N ARG A 77 1.07 -1.98 17.75
CA ARG A 77 0.67 -1.26 18.95
C ARG A 77 1.87 -0.61 19.64
N ALA A 78 2.90 -1.40 19.93
CA ALA A 78 4.11 -0.91 20.59
C ALA A 78 4.80 0.22 19.81
N ASN A 79 4.75 0.18 18.48
CA ASN A 79 5.41 1.17 17.63
C ASN A 79 4.55 2.39 17.33
N MET A 80 3.22 2.23 17.28
CA MET A 80 2.33 3.21 16.66
C MET A 80 1.28 3.79 17.60
N GLN A 81 0.95 3.14 18.74
CA GLN A 81 -0.15 3.57 19.60
C GLN A 81 -0.05 5.06 19.98
N THR A 82 1.10 5.52 20.47
CA THR A 82 1.31 6.92 20.83
C THR A 82 1.20 7.87 19.63
N LEU A 83 1.64 7.45 18.44
CA LEU A 83 1.53 8.27 17.23
C LEU A 83 0.08 8.44 16.80
N TYR A 84 -0.71 7.37 16.89
CA TYR A 84 -2.15 7.40 16.64
C TYR A 84 -2.88 8.28 17.67
N GLU A 85 -2.55 8.16 18.96
CA GLU A 85 -3.14 8.99 20.04
C GLU A 85 -2.85 10.48 19.87
N GLN A 86 -1.75 10.85 19.20
CA GLN A 86 -1.39 12.23 18.86
C GLN A 86 -2.02 12.74 17.56
N SER A 87 -2.69 11.86 16.80
CA SER A 87 -3.36 12.20 15.53
C SER A 87 -4.86 12.44 15.74
N GLU A 88 -5.54 12.97 14.71
CA GLU A 88 -7.01 13.08 14.71
C GLU A 88 -7.77 11.74 14.79
N TRP A 89 -7.09 10.59 14.62
CA TRP A 89 -7.73 9.27 14.59
C TRP A 89 -7.81 8.58 15.96
N GLY A 90 -6.86 8.88 16.86
CA GLY A 90 -6.69 8.13 18.11
C GLY A 90 -6.26 6.67 17.90
N TRP A 91 -5.89 5.97 18.97
CA TRP A 91 -5.66 4.53 18.93
C TRP A 91 -6.94 3.76 19.22
N LYS A 92 -7.41 3.00 18.23
CA LYS A 92 -8.63 2.20 18.33
C LYS A 92 -8.32 0.72 18.20
N GLU A 93 -8.06 0.07 19.33
CA GLU A 93 -7.63 -1.32 19.40
C GLU A 93 -8.54 -2.28 18.62
N ARG A 94 -9.87 -2.23 18.83
CA ARG A 94 -10.80 -3.13 18.14
C ARG A 94 -10.76 -2.95 16.62
N GLU A 95 -10.83 -1.70 16.14
CA GLU A 95 -10.79 -1.39 14.70
C GLU A 95 -9.46 -1.82 14.07
N LYS A 96 -8.32 -1.57 14.74
CA LYS A 96 -7.00 -1.97 14.24
C LYS A 96 -6.83 -3.50 14.20
N ARG A 97 -7.35 -4.23 15.20
CA ARG A 97 -7.37 -5.70 15.20
C ARG A 97 -8.25 -6.26 14.08
N GLU A 98 -9.42 -5.68 13.83
CA GLU A 98 -10.31 -6.04 12.74
C GLU A 98 -9.64 -5.78 11.36
N GLU A 99 -9.02 -4.61 11.19
CA GLU A 99 -8.26 -4.24 9.98
C GLU A 99 -7.15 -5.26 9.66
N MET A 100 -6.37 -5.65 10.67
CA MET A 100 -5.26 -6.60 10.52
C MET A 100 -5.71 -8.05 10.30
N LYS A 101 -6.99 -8.38 10.57
CA LYS A 101 -7.59 -9.72 10.42
C LYS A 101 -8.49 -9.86 9.20
N ASP A 102 -8.71 -8.79 8.44
CA ASP A 102 -9.52 -8.81 7.22
C ASP A 102 -9.00 -9.85 6.22
N GLU A 103 -9.89 -10.62 5.61
CA GLU A 103 -9.55 -11.70 4.67
C GLU A 103 -8.75 -11.24 3.43
N ARG A 104 -8.82 -9.94 3.10
CA ARG A 104 -8.07 -9.33 2.01
C ARG A 104 -6.62 -9.04 2.37
N ALA A 105 -6.25 -9.13 3.65
CA ALA A 105 -4.92 -8.81 4.13
C ALA A 105 -3.87 -9.83 3.65
N TRP A 106 -2.83 -9.27 3.02
CA TRP A 106 -1.57 -9.96 2.74
C TRP A 106 -0.49 -9.51 3.72
N TYR A 107 0.36 -10.45 4.10
CA TYR A 107 1.48 -10.24 5.00
C TYR A 107 2.78 -10.64 4.31
N LEU A 108 3.72 -9.72 4.24
CA LEU A 108 5.12 -9.98 3.92
C LEU A 108 5.89 -10.08 5.25
N LEU A 109 6.32 -11.27 5.65
CA LEU A 109 6.96 -11.54 6.94
C LEU A 109 8.46 -11.77 6.75
N ALA A 110 9.25 -11.28 7.69
CA ALA A 110 10.65 -11.65 7.84
C ALA A 110 10.84 -12.48 9.10
N ARG A 111 11.41 -13.68 8.96
CA ARG A 111 11.70 -14.61 10.06
C ARG A 111 13.19 -14.86 10.19
N ASP A 112 13.66 -15.03 11.42
CA ASP A 112 15.04 -15.44 11.68
C ASP A 112 15.23 -16.96 11.55
N ALA A 113 16.44 -17.44 11.85
CA ALA A 113 16.81 -18.85 11.74
C ALA A 113 15.96 -19.78 12.64
N ASP A 114 15.39 -19.25 13.72
CA ASP A 114 14.52 -19.97 14.64
C ASP A 114 13.04 -19.88 14.21
N SER A 115 12.77 -19.40 12.99
CA SER A 115 11.44 -19.11 12.46
C SER A 115 10.67 -18.04 13.26
N THR A 116 11.36 -17.26 14.10
CA THR A 116 10.74 -16.20 14.89
C THR A 116 10.50 -14.97 13.99
N PRO A 117 9.27 -14.43 13.93
CA PRO A 117 9.00 -13.25 13.14
C PRO A 117 9.68 -12.03 13.77
N VAL A 118 10.35 -11.20 12.96
CA VAL A 118 11.08 -10.01 13.42
C VAL A 118 10.69 -8.72 12.69
N ALA A 119 9.99 -8.85 11.56
CA ALA A 119 9.41 -7.74 10.82
C ALA A 119 8.25 -8.21 9.95
N PHE A 120 7.34 -7.30 9.63
CA PHE A 120 6.30 -7.57 8.64
C PHE A 120 5.88 -6.32 7.88
N SER A 121 5.19 -6.52 6.78
CA SER A 121 4.30 -5.53 6.18
C SER A 121 2.92 -6.14 5.92
N HIS A 122 1.87 -5.45 6.35
CA HIS A 122 0.48 -5.73 5.99
C HIS A 122 0.12 -4.85 4.80
N PHE A 123 -0.34 -5.47 3.71
CA PHE A 123 -0.75 -4.77 2.50
C PHE A 123 -1.98 -5.41 1.86
N ARG A 124 -2.60 -4.69 0.91
CA ARG A 124 -3.69 -5.19 0.08
C ARG A 124 -3.50 -4.75 -1.36
N PHE A 125 -4.05 -5.54 -2.29
CA PHE A 125 -4.36 -5.05 -3.63
C PHE A 125 -5.78 -4.49 -3.60
N ASP A 126 -5.94 -3.23 -3.96
CA ASP A 126 -7.23 -2.55 -3.90
C ASP A 126 -7.38 -1.52 -5.04
N VAL A 127 -8.58 -0.96 -5.14
CA VAL A 127 -8.88 0.16 -6.05
C VAL A 127 -8.96 1.44 -5.25
N GLU A 128 -8.00 2.34 -5.43
CA GLU A 128 -7.98 3.64 -4.77
C GLU A 128 -8.14 4.78 -5.78
N CYS A 129 -9.16 5.61 -5.58
CA CYS A 129 -9.56 6.69 -6.49
C CYS A 129 -9.63 6.26 -7.97
N GLY A 130 -10.05 5.01 -8.23
CA GLY A 130 -10.20 4.46 -9.58
C GLY A 130 -8.90 3.93 -10.21
N GLU A 131 -7.81 3.85 -9.45
CA GLU A 131 -6.57 3.19 -9.86
C GLU A 131 -6.36 1.89 -9.09
N GLU A 132 -5.85 0.87 -9.78
CA GLU A 132 -5.37 -0.37 -9.19
C GLU A 132 -4.05 -0.13 -8.44
N VAL A 133 -4.02 -0.42 -7.14
CA VAL A 133 -2.87 -0.11 -6.27
C VAL A 133 -2.51 -1.26 -5.35
N LEU A 134 -1.26 -1.24 -4.88
CA LEU A 134 -0.85 -1.99 -3.70
C LEU A 134 -0.80 -1.00 -2.52
N TYR A 135 -1.71 -1.13 -1.57
CA TYR A 135 -1.75 -0.27 -0.38
C TYR A 135 -1.03 -0.95 0.79
N CYS A 136 0.07 -0.34 1.26
CA CYS A 136 0.81 -0.77 2.44
C CYS A 136 0.19 -0.12 3.67
N TYR A 137 -0.57 -0.90 4.44
CA TYR A 137 -1.20 -0.45 5.68
C TYR A 137 -0.19 -0.33 6.81
N GLU A 138 0.69 -1.32 6.94
CA GLU A 138 1.70 -1.35 7.99
C GLU A 138 3.04 -1.83 7.43
N VAL A 139 4.14 -1.27 7.96
CA VAL A 139 5.48 -1.86 7.85
C VAL A 139 6.17 -1.70 9.20
N GLN A 140 6.32 -2.81 9.91
CA GLN A 140 6.75 -2.82 11.30
C GLN A 140 7.95 -3.74 11.48
N LEU A 141 8.96 -3.25 12.18
CA LEU A 141 10.20 -3.96 12.46
C LEU A 141 10.44 -3.96 13.97
N GLU A 142 10.85 -5.09 14.53
CA GLU A 142 11.40 -5.12 15.89
C GLU A 142 12.64 -4.23 15.98
N SER A 143 12.82 -3.56 17.11
CA SER A 143 13.92 -2.61 17.32
C SER A 143 15.30 -3.22 17.02
N LYS A 144 15.52 -4.51 17.32
CA LYS A 144 16.79 -5.24 17.11
C LYS A 144 17.20 -5.40 15.64
N VAL A 145 16.25 -5.27 14.71
CA VAL A 145 16.49 -5.41 13.25
C VAL A 145 16.36 -4.10 12.48
N ARG A 146 16.07 -2.98 13.16
CA ARG A 146 15.99 -1.64 12.54
C ARG A 146 17.37 -1.13 12.11
N ARG A 147 17.36 -0.16 11.19
CA ARG A 147 18.57 0.52 10.65
C ARG A 147 19.61 -0.40 9.99
N LYS A 148 19.24 -1.64 9.70
CA LYS A 148 20.06 -2.62 8.99
C LYS A 148 19.67 -2.78 7.52
N GLY A 149 18.75 -1.96 7.01
CA GLY A 149 18.29 -2.00 5.62
C GLY A 149 17.07 -2.87 5.33
N LEU A 150 16.60 -3.65 6.31
CA LEU A 150 15.45 -4.54 6.17
C LEU A 150 14.16 -3.81 5.78
N GLY A 151 13.85 -2.67 6.39
CA GLY A 151 12.63 -1.92 6.06
C GLY A 151 12.61 -1.45 4.59
N LYS A 152 13.75 -0.96 4.09
CA LYS A 152 13.91 -0.62 2.66
C LYS A 152 13.68 -1.83 1.78
N PHE A 153 14.22 -2.98 2.17
CA PHE A 153 14.08 -4.23 1.42
C PHE A 153 12.61 -4.70 1.32
N LEU A 154 11.86 -4.66 2.42
CA LEU A 154 10.43 -5.02 2.42
C LEU A 154 9.62 -4.11 1.48
N ILE A 155 9.83 -2.80 1.53
CA ILE A 155 9.11 -1.86 0.65
C ILE A 155 9.55 -2.00 -0.82
N GLN A 156 10.80 -2.38 -1.09
CA GLN A 156 11.25 -2.72 -2.44
C GLN A 156 10.56 -3.98 -2.97
N ILE A 157 10.34 -4.99 -2.13
CA ILE A 157 9.56 -6.17 -2.50
C ILE A 157 8.13 -5.78 -2.86
N LEU A 158 7.47 -4.92 -2.06
CA LEU A 158 6.13 -4.44 -2.40
C LEU A 158 6.08 -3.71 -3.75
N GLN A 159 7.08 -2.88 -4.08
CA GLN A 159 7.19 -2.24 -5.40
C GLN A 159 7.34 -3.26 -6.54
N LEU A 160 8.12 -4.32 -6.32
CA LEU A 160 8.31 -5.38 -7.32
C LEU A 160 7.03 -6.21 -7.51
N ILE A 161 6.34 -6.55 -6.42
CA ILE A 161 5.04 -7.23 -6.45
C ILE A 161 4.02 -6.37 -7.17
N ALA A 162 3.89 -5.09 -6.80
CA ALA A 162 2.98 -4.15 -7.45
C ALA A 162 3.25 -4.07 -8.97
N ASN A 163 4.52 -4.03 -9.36
CA ASN A 163 4.87 -4.00 -10.79
C ASN A 163 4.54 -5.33 -11.50
N SER A 164 4.79 -6.49 -10.89
CA SER A 164 4.50 -7.79 -11.50
C SER A 164 3.01 -8.08 -11.61
N THR A 165 2.20 -7.54 -10.69
CA THR A 165 0.74 -7.63 -10.71
C THR A 165 0.06 -6.47 -11.43
N GLN A 166 0.84 -5.61 -12.10
CA GLN A 166 0.33 -4.50 -12.92
C GLN A 166 -0.51 -3.50 -12.12
N MET A 167 -0.18 -3.31 -10.84
CA MET A 167 -0.67 -2.19 -10.05
C MET A 167 0.06 -0.92 -10.51
N LYS A 168 -0.66 0.21 -10.54
CA LYS A 168 -0.09 1.47 -11.01
C LYS A 168 0.85 2.12 -10.00
N LYS A 169 0.59 1.96 -8.71
CA LYS A 169 1.37 2.56 -7.63
C LYS A 169 1.34 1.71 -6.37
N VAL A 170 2.38 1.88 -5.56
CA VAL A 170 2.37 1.51 -4.14
C VAL A 170 1.95 2.75 -3.35
N MET A 171 0.99 2.60 -2.46
CA MET A 171 0.47 3.68 -1.61
C MET A 171 0.64 3.35 -0.13
N LEU A 172 0.72 4.38 0.70
CA LEU A 172 0.69 4.27 2.17
C LEU A 172 0.31 5.60 2.80
N THR A 173 -0.09 5.56 4.07
CA THR A 173 -0.26 6.77 4.88
C THR A 173 0.86 6.85 5.91
N VAL A 174 1.39 8.06 6.12
CA VAL A 174 2.40 8.32 7.16
C VAL A 174 2.01 9.54 7.98
N PHE A 175 2.15 9.44 9.30
CA PHE A 175 2.02 10.59 10.19
C PHE A 175 3.20 11.55 10.01
N LYS A 176 2.91 12.85 9.86
CA LYS A 176 3.95 13.88 9.70
C LYS A 176 4.85 13.99 10.93
N HIS A 177 4.31 13.78 12.13
CA HIS A 177 5.09 13.75 13.38
C HIS A 177 5.95 12.49 13.54
N ASN A 178 5.76 11.45 12.72
CA ASN A 178 6.67 10.32 12.64
C ASN A 178 7.85 10.62 11.68
N HIS A 179 8.68 11.59 12.08
CA HIS A 179 9.79 12.12 11.26
C HIS A 179 10.70 11.03 10.68
N GLY A 180 11.00 9.98 11.47
CA GLY A 180 11.85 8.88 11.02
C GLY A 180 11.24 8.07 9.89
N ALA A 181 9.95 7.75 9.97
CA ALA A 181 9.24 7.07 8.88
C ALA A 181 9.02 8.02 7.69
N TYR A 182 8.70 9.29 7.96
CA TYR A 182 8.48 10.30 6.93
C TYR A 182 9.72 10.48 6.04
N GLN A 183 10.89 10.72 6.65
CA GLN A 183 12.18 10.80 5.92
C GLN A 183 12.55 9.47 5.24
N PHE A 184 12.22 8.33 5.86
CA PHE A 184 12.45 7.03 5.25
C PHE A 184 11.67 6.87 3.94
N PHE A 185 10.41 7.27 3.89
CA PHE A 185 9.60 7.19 2.67
C PHE A 185 9.94 8.28 1.66
N ARG A 186 9.98 9.55 2.08
CA ARG A 186 10.22 10.70 1.20
C ARG A 186 11.64 10.73 0.66
N ASP A 187 12.65 10.60 1.53
CA ASP A 187 14.03 10.83 1.13
C ASP A 187 14.74 9.52 0.74
N ALA A 188 14.61 8.46 1.55
CA ALA A 188 15.37 7.23 1.29
C ALA A 188 14.74 6.32 0.21
N LEU A 189 13.42 6.38 0.07
CA LEU A 189 12.65 5.60 -0.90
C LEU A 189 12.05 6.42 -2.05
N GLN A 190 12.12 7.75 -1.99
CA GLN A 190 11.63 8.65 -3.03
C GLN A 190 10.14 8.43 -3.32
N PHE A 191 9.33 8.29 -2.26
CA PHE A 191 7.87 8.41 -2.37
C PHE A 191 7.49 9.88 -2.45
N GLU A 192 6.46 10.16 -3.22
CA GLU A 192 5.91 11.51 -3.42
C GLU A 192 4.61 11.65 -2.63
N ILE A 193 4.18 12.89 -2.38
CA ILE A 193 2.84 13.15 -1.85
C ILE A 193 1.85 12.77 -2.95
N ASP A 194 0.95 11.85 -2.67
CA ASP A 194 -0.06 11.44 -3.63
C ASP A 194 -1.08 12.57 -3.82
N GLU A 195 -1.60 12.72 -5.03
CA GLU A 195 -2.62 13.72 -5.38
C GLU A 195 -3.89 13.62 -4.52
N THR A 196 -4.13 12.46 -3.92
CA THR A 196 -5.26 12.20 -2.99
C THR A 196 -4.96 12.63 -1.55
N SER A 197 -3.74 13.05 -1.23
CA SER A 197 -3.36 13.50 0.11
C SER A 197 -4.14 14.77 0.50
N PRO A 198 -4.66 14.86 1.73
CA PRO A 198 -5.39 16.05 2.21
C PRO A 198 -4.58 17.34 2.10
N SER A 199 -3.25 17.27 2.21
CA SER A 199 -2.37 18.44 2.08
C SER A 199 -2.41 19.11 0.70
N LEU A 200 -2.91 18.42 -0.33
CA LEU A 200 -3.04 18.94 -1.69
C LEU A 200 -4.47 19.34 -2.06
N SER A 201 -5.48 18.97 -1.26
CA SER A 201 -6.90 19.09 -1.65
C SER A 201 -7.52 20.47 -1.40
N GLY A 202 -6.77 21.43 -0.84
CA GLY A 202 -7.19 22.83 -0.69
C GLY A 202 -8.39 23.09 0.25
N CYS A 203 -9.13 22.05 0.65
CA CYS A 203 -10.31 22.14 1.53
C CYS A 203 -9.98 21.98 3.02
N CYS A 204 -8.82 21.41 3.33
CA CYS A 204 -8.25 21.36 4.67
C CYS A 204 -6.81 21.83 4.52
N GLY A 205 -6.45 22.93 5.18
CA GLY A 205 -5.10 23.53 5.09
C GLY A 205 -3.99 22.56 5.51
N GLU A 206 -2.76 23.06 5.56
CA GLU A 206 -1.51 22.36 5.92
C GLU A 206 -1.51 21.58 7.26
N ASP A 207 -2.65 21.51 7.97
CA ASP A 207 -2.86 21.10 9.36
C ASP A 207 -3.20 19.62 9.61
N GLY A 208 -3.53 18.80 8.59
CA GLY A 208 -3.84 17.37 8.82
C GLY A 208 -2.62 16.63 9.42
N SER A 209 -2.76 15.68 10.34
CA SER A 209 -1.57 15.07 11.00
C SER A 209 -0.83 14.03 10.16
N TYR A 210 -1.34 13.68 8.98
CA TYR A 210 -0.79 12.66 8.09
C TYR A 210 -0.69 13.14 6.63
N GLU A 211 0.06 12.38 5.83
CA GLU A 211 0.07 12.48 4.38
C GLU A 211 -0.12 11.10 3.75
N ILE A 212 -0.80 11.09 2.60
CA ILE A 212 -0.84 9.91 1.74
C ILE A 212 0.33 10.03 0.77
N LEU A 213 1.18 9.01 0.78
CA LEU A 213 2.33 8.93 -0.11
C LEU A 213 2.13 7.83 -1.14
N SER A 214 2.65 8.04 -2.33
CA SER A 214 2.69 7.00 -3.34
C SER A 214 3.97 7.00 -4.16
N ARG A 215 4.20 5.87 -4.82
CA ARG A 215 5.24 5.73 -5.83
C ARG A 215 4.70 4.90 -6.98
N ARG A 216 4.70 5.48 -8.18
CA ARG A 216 4.28 4.78 -9.39
C ARG A 216 5.22 3.62 -9.71
N THR A 217 4.66 2.53 -10.19
CA THR A 217 5.42 1.41 -10.75
C THR A 217 5.84 1.75 -12.17
N LYS A 218 6.81 1.01 -12.74
CA LYS A 218 7.17 1.17 -14.16
C LYS A 218 5.98 0.90 -15.08
N TYR A 219 5.13 -0.06 -14.69
CA TYR A 219 3.86 -0.30 -15.37
C TYR A 219 2.93 0.92 -15.31
N GLY A 220 2.77 1.51 -14.12
CA GLY A 220 1.98 2.72 -13.90
C GLY A 220 2.44 3.90 -14.75
N GLU A 221 3.75 4.15 -14.81
CA GLU A 221 4.37 5.19 -15.65
C GLU A 221 4.07 4.97 -17.13
N ALA A 222 4.25 3.74 -17.64
CA ALA A 222 3.97 3.41 -19.04
C ALA A 222 2.48 3.57 -19.39
N SER A 223 1.58 3.24 -18.46
CA SER A 223 0.13 3.35 -18.67
C SER A 223 -0.40 4.80 -18.61
N GLY A 224 0.24 5.68 -17.84
CA GLY A 224 -0.14 7.08 -17.69
C GLY A 224 0.08 7.91 -18.96
N HIS A 225 1.10 7.58 -19.75
CA HIS A 225 1.36 8.24 -21.03
C HIS A 225 0.31 7.95 -22.12
N ALA A 226 -0.53 6.92 -21.96
CA ALA A 226 -1.58 6.58 -22.91
C ALA A 226 -2.90 7.37 -22.71
N HIS A 227 -3.13 7.96 -21.52
CA HIS A 227 -4.44 8.52 -21.14
C HIS A 227 -4.39 9.93 -20.50
N GLY A 228 -3.34 10.72 -20.74
CA GLY A 228 -3.22 12.09 -20.25
C GLY A 228 -4.28 13.04 -20.83
N GLY A 229 -5.47 13.08 -20.22
CA GLY A 229 -6.57 13.96 -20.65
C GLY A 229 -7.88 13.74 -19.90
N GLY A 230 -7.86 13.71 -18.57
CA GLY A 230 -9.10 13.60 -17.77
C GLY A 230 -8.95 14.27 -16.41
N HIS A 231 -9.27 15.56 -16.34
CA HIS A 231 -9.42 16.29 -15.09
C HIS A 231 -10.48 15.58 -14.21
N CYS A 232 -10.09 15.15 -13.01
CA CYS A 232 -11.06 14.70 -11.99
C CYS A 232 -11.75 15.96 -11.44
N GLY A 233 -12.87 16.33 -12.06
CA GLY A 233 -13.73 17.42 -11.57
C GLY A 233 -14.45 16.96 -10.31
N GLY A 234 -14.18 17.64 -9.20
CA GLY A 234 -14.85 17.43 -7.92
C GLY A 234 -16.37 17.56 -8.06
N CYS A 235 -17.09 16.57 -7.56
CA CYS A 235 -18.52 16.67 -7.27
C CYS A 235 -18.69 17.03 -5.79
N CYS A 236 -18.88 18.32 -5.51
CA CYS A 236 -19.58 18.75 -4.31
C CYS A 236 -21.09 18.65 -4.57
N HIS A 237 -21.81 17.95 -3.69
CA HIS A 237 -23.23 18.13 -3.46
C HIS A 237 -23.41 18.72 -2.07
#